data_AF-A0A1Q7VZC7-F1
#
_entry.id   AF-A0A1Q7VZC7-F1
#
_cell.length_a   1.000
_cell.length_b   1.000
_cell.length_c   1.000
_cell.angle_alpha   90.00
_cell.angle_beta   90.00
_cell.angle_gamma   90.00
#
_symmetry.space_group_name_H-M   'P 1'
#
loop_
_entity.id
_entity.type
_entity.pdbx_description
1 polymer ?
#
loop_
_entity_poly.entity_id
_entity_poly.type
_entity_poly.pdbx_seq_one_letter_code
_entity_poly.pdbx_strand_id
1 'polypeptide(L)'
;MNPFPIPAPTSVGRARGTRIRLRVHRRLKASDPRSWNLVLASAGTGVPVRMVLDSPGLLTAAVEDLEWRLALADLRAGRPHRWQRSKMAAWSAEQERLEDRRRRIAEFAAEAVSAM
;
A
#
# COMPACT_ATOMS: atom_id res chain seq x y z
N MET A 1 10.65 -35.39 -19.93
CA MET A 1 11.45 -34.76 -21.01
C MET A 1 10.50 -34.12 -22.00
N ASN A 2 10.52 -32.79 -22.05
CA ASN A 2 10.05 -32.01 -23.19
C ASN A 2 11.01 -30.80 -23.24
N PRO A 3 11.85 -30.66 -24.28
CA PRO A 3 12.87 -29.63 -24.36
C PRO A 3 12.33 -28.37 -25.05
N PHE A 4 12.95 -27.23 -24.74
CA PHE A 4 12.89 -25.91 -25.40
C PHE A 4 12.11 -24.77 -24.70
N PRO A 5 12.76 -23.59 -24.55
CA PRO A 5 12.23 -22.42 -23.87
C PRO A 5 11.36 -21.56 -24.81
N ILE A 6 10.31 -20.95 -24.26
CA ILE A 6 9.51 -19.95 -25.00
C ILE A 6 10.31 -18.62 -25.02
N PRO A 7 10.60 -18.05 -26.20
CA PRO A 7 11.38 -16.81 -26.32
C PRO A 7 10.55 -15.59 -25.90
N ALA A 8 11.18 -14.67 -25.16
CA ALA A 8 10.62 -13.36 -24.86
C ALA A 8 10.42 -12.55 -26.16
N PRO A 9 9.31 -11.81 -26.32
CA PRO A 9 9.14 -10.94 -27.49
C PRO A 9 10.13 -9.77 -27.44
N THR A 10 11.06 -9.77 -28.38
CA THR A 10 11.96 -8.64 -28.67
C THR A 10 11.20 -7.59 -29.46
N SER A 11 10.86 -6.46 -28.84
CA SER A 11 10.45 -5.26 -29.59
C SER A 11 11.67 -4.40 -29.88
N VAL A 12 12.11 -4.43 -31.14
CA VAL A 12 13.10 -3.52 -31.70
C VAL A 12 12.40 -2.19 -32.01
N GLY A 13 12.73 -1.14 -31.25
CA GLY A 13 12.34 0.23 -31.53
C GLY A 13 13.57 1.13 -31.56
N ARG A 14 13.98 1.56 -32.76
CA ARG A 14 15.04 2.55 -32.97
C ARG A 14 14.39 3.93 -32.96
N ALA A 15 14.68 4.76 -31.95
CA ALA A 15 14.36 6.18 -31.96
C ALA A 15 15.53 6.99 -31.38
N ARG A 16 15.92 8.01 -32.14
CA ARG A 16 17.04 8.92 -31.90
C ARG A 16 16.81 9.78 -30.65
N GLY A 17 17.90 10.00 -29.91
CA GLY A 17 18.22 11.28 -29.30
C GLY A 17 17.29 11.80 -28.21
N THR A 18 17.46 11.30 -26.98
CA THR A 18 17.28 12.15 -25.78
C THR A 18 18.08 11.54 -24.63
N ARG A 19 19.19 12.19 -24.24
CA ARG A 19 19.90 11.87 -23.00
C ARG A 19 19.09 12.42 -21.84
N ILE A 20 18.36 11.56 -21.14
CA ILE A 20 17.90 11.85 -19.77
C ILE A 20 18.33 10.70 -18.86
N ARG A 21 19.32 11.06 -18.03
CA ARG A 21 19.78 10.56 -16.73
C ARG A 21 19.18 9.23 -16.21
N LEU A 22 20.08 8.27 -16.02
CA LEU A 22 20.13 7.22 -14.99
C LEU A 22 18.78 6.68 -14.50
N ARG A 23 18.21 5.72 -15.24
CA ARG A 23 17.28 4.75 -14.67
C ARG A 23 18.07 3.63 -14.01
N VAL A 24 18.47 3.83 -12.76
CA VAL A 24 18.85 2.70 -11.89
C VAL A 24 17.56 2.02 -11.44
N HIS A 25 16.90 1.32 -12.36
CA HIS A 25 15.98 0.27 -11.98
C HIS A 25 16.83 -0.92 -11.58
N ARG A 26 17.36 -0.90 -10.36
CA ARG A 26 17.77 -2.12 -9.69
C ARG A 26 16.48 -2.91 -9.54
N ARG A 27 16.19 -3.79 -10.51
CA ARG A 27 15.13 -4.79 -10.40
C ARG A 27 15.47 -5.61 -9.15
N LEU A 28 14.85 -5.22 -8.05
CA LEU A 28 14.79 -5.99 -6.83
C LEU A 28 14.20 -7.35 -7.22
N LYS A 29 15.00 -8.41 -7.07
CA LYS A 29 14.57 -9.77 -7.42
C LYS A 29 13.33 -10.09 -6.58
N ALA A 30 12.23 -10.47 -7.22
CA ALA A 30 10.99 -10.87 -6.54
C ALA A 30 11.21 -11.98 -5.49
N SER A 31 12.32 -12.73 -5.59
CA SER A 31 12.73 -13.79 -4.67
C SER A 31 13.37 -13.33 -3.36
N ASP A 32 13.63 -12.04 -3.15
CA ASP A 32 14.20 -11.52 -1.90
C ASP A 32 13.13 -10.75 -1.10
N PRO A 33 12.61 -11.30 0.02
CA PRO A 33 11.63 -10.64 0.88
C PRO A 33 12.08 -9.28 1.43
N ARG A 34 13.40 -9.06 1.56
CA ARG A 34 13.96 -7.77 2.03
C ARG A 34 13.82 -6.64 1.01
N SER A 35 13.49 -7.01 -0.21
CA SER A 35 13.28 -6.09 -1.32
C SER A 35 11.80 -5.72 -1.52
N TRP A 36 10.91 -6.30 -0.71
CA TRP A 36 9.49 -6.03 -0.77
C TRP A 36 9.15 -4.68 -0.12
N ASN A 37 8.09 -4.07 -0.62
CA ASN A 37 7.48 -2.89 0.00
C ASN A 37 6.16 -3.31 0.66
N LEU A 38 5.98 -2.91 1.91
CA LEU A 38 4.70 -2.94 2.58
C LEU A 38 3.88 -1.72 2.16
N VAL A 39 2.67 -1.94 1.67
CA VAL A 39 1.76 -0.85 1.31
C VAL A 39 0.94 -0.44 2.52
N LEU A 40 1.12 0.80 2.96
CA LEU A 40 0.28 1.46 3.96
C LEU A 40 -0.89 2.11 3.22
N ALA A 41 -2.05 1.48 3.27
CA ALA A 41 -3.22 1.90 2.49
C ALA A 41 -3.79 3.24 2.98
N SER A 42 -3.65 3.54 4.28
CA SER A 42 -4.03 4.80 4.90
C SER A 42 -3.27 6.00 4.35
N ALA A 43 -1.96 5.84 4.12
CA ALA A 43 -1.08 6.86 3.56
C ALA A 43 -0.94 6.80 2.03
N GLY A 44 -1.43 5.72 1.39
CA GLY A 44 -1.30 5.50 -0.05
C GLY A 44 0.14 5.34 -0.52
N THR A 45 1.04 4.87 0.36
CA THR A 45 2.48 4.78 0.11
C THR A 45 3.04 3.39 0.38
N GLY A 46 4.12 3.05 -0.30
CA GLY A 46 4.88 1.81 -0.09
C GLY A 46 6.16 2.08 0.70
N VAL A 47 6.34 1.36 1.80
CA VAL A 47 7.53 1.45 2.66
C VAL A 47 8.33 0.15 2.54
N PRO A 48 9.66 0.20 2.33
CA PRO A 48 10.48 -1.02 2.31
C PRO A 48 10.31 -1.84 3.59
N VAL A 49 10.07 -3.15 3.47
CA VAL A 49 9.84 -4.05 4.61
C VAL A 49 10.98 -3.97 5.63
N ARG A 50 12.23 -3.83 5.18
CA ARG A 50 13.38 -3.62 6.07
C ARG A 50 13.19 -2.40 7.00
N MET A 51 12.70 -1.28 6.47
CA MET A 51 12.48 -0.06 7.27
C MET A 51 11.39 -0.26 8.30
N VAL A 52 10.35 -1.03 7.97
CA VAL A 52 9.28 -1.38 8.90
C VAL A 52 9.80 -2.27 10.03
N LEU A 53 10.67 -3.24 9.72
CA LEU A 53 11.26 -4.13 10.72
C LEU A 53 12.30 -3.42 11.61
N ASP A 54 13.00 -2.43 11.07
CA ASP A 54 14.05 -1.68 11.77
C ASP A 54 13.49 -0.51 12.61
N SER A 55 12.25 -0.07 12.37
CA SER A 55 11.60 1.06 13.07
C SER A 55 10.34 0.61 13.82
N PRO A 56 10.36 0.61 15.18
CA PRO A 56 9.18 0.29 15.98
C PRO A 56 7.98 1.17 15.67
N GLY A 57 8.19 2.46 15.36
CA GLY A 57 7.10 3.38 14.99
C GLY A 57 6.42 2.99 13.69
N LEU A 58 7.20 2.61 12.67
CA LEU A 58 6.65 2.13 11.39
C LEU A 58 5.95 0.78 11.54
N LEU A 59 6.46 -0.10 12.40
CA LEU A 59 5.80 -1.38 12.68
C LEU A 59 4.42 -1.15 13.32
N THR A 60 4.32 -0.26 14.31
CA THR A 60 3.04 0.13 14.92
C THR A 60 2.09 0.72 13.87
N ALA A 61 2.57 1.65 13.04
CA ALA A 61 1.76 2.24 11.97
C ALA A 61 1.23 1.19 10.99
N ALA A 62 2.05 0.19 10.66
CA ALA A 62 1.66 -0.92 9.79
C ALA A 62 0.57 -1.82 10.41
N VAL A 63 0.66 -2.10 11.70
CA VAL A 63 -0.37 -2.88 12.42
C VAL A 63 -1.69 -2.09 12.45
N GLU A 64 -1.63 -0.81 12.79
CA GLU A 64 -2.83 0.04 12.82
C GLU A 64 -3.46 0.19 11.42
N ASP A 65 -2.65 0.28 10.36
CA ASP A 65 -3.14 0.27 8.97
C ASP A 65 -3.91 -1.02 8.66
N LEU A 66 -3.38 -2.17 9.08
CA LEU A 66 -4.04 -3.47 8.88
C LEU A 66 -5.38 -3.54 9.63
N GLU A 67 -5.40 -3.14 10.90
CA GLU A 67 -6.64 -3.10 11.70
C GLU A 67 -7.68 -2.18 11.08
N TRP A 68 -7.28 -1.00 10.62
CA TRP A 68 -8.17 -0.07 9.93
C TRP A 68 -8.75 -0.68 8.65
N ARG A 69 -7.94 -1.41 7.87
CA ARG A 69 -8.40 -2.08 6.65
C ARG A 69 -9.42 -3.17 6.94
N LEU A 70 -9.22 -3.94 8.00
CA LEU A 70 -10.17 -4.97 8.44
C LEU A 70 -11.50 -4.32 8.87
N ALA A 71 -11.45 -3.30 9.73
CA ALA A 71 -12.64 -2.58 10.16
C ALA A 71 -13.40 -1.93 8.99
N LEU A 72 -12.68 -1.38 8.00
CA LEU A 72 -13.29 -0.81 6.80
C LEU A 72 -13.97 -1.88 5.93
N ALA A 73 -13.35 -3.06 5.80
CA ALA A 73 -13.93 -4.18 5.07
C ALA A 73 -15.24 -4.65 5.73
N ASP A 74 -15.23 -4.79 7.06
CA ASP A 74 -16.39 -5.19 7.85
C ASP A 74 -17.53 -4.16 7.75
N LEU A 75 -17.20 -2.86 7.90
CA LEU A 75 -18.19 -1.79 7.75
C LEU A 75 -18.83 -1.80 6.35
N ARG A 76 -18.04 -2.04 5.30
CA ARG A 76 -18.54 -2.11 3.92
C ARG A 76 -19.44 -3.32 3.69
N ALA A 77 -19.11 -4.47 4.28
CA ALA A 77 -19.95 -5.67 4.22
C ALA A 77 -21.29 -5.45 4.94
N GLY A 78 -21.30 -4.69 6.03
CA GLY A 78 -22.48 -4.37 6.83
C GLY A 78 -23.33 -3.19 6.32
N ARG A 79 -23.13 -2.72 5.08
CA ARG A 79 -23.79 -1.51 4.57
C ARG A 79 -25.33 -1.64 4.58
N PRO A 80 -26.07 -0.78 5.30
CA PRO A 80 -27.52 -0.79 5.29
C PRO A 80 -28.10 -0.38 3.93
N HIS A 81 -29.37 -0.72 3.70
CA HIS A 81 -30.10 -0.19 2.55
C HIS A 81 -30.46 1.29 2.75
N ARG A 82 -30.51 2.06 1.65
CA ARG A 82 -30.76 3.52 1.67
C ARG A 82 -32.07 3.94 2.35
N TRP A 83 -33.08 3.07 2.38
CA TRP A 83 -34.36 3.35 3.04
C TRP A 83 -34.27 3.26 4.57
N GLN A 84 -33.27 2.59 5.12
CA GLN A 84 -33.03 2.48 6.57
C GLN A 84 -32.30 3.73 7.09
N ARG A 85 -32.95 4.90 7.02
CA ARG A 85 -32.32 6.21 7.27
C ARG A 85 -31.49 6.28 8.56
N SER A 86 -32.01 5.81 9.69
CA SER A 86 -31.28 5.85 10.96
C SER A 86 -30.05 4.94 10.98
N LYS A 87 -30.14 3.74 10.40
CA LYS A 87 -29.00 2.82 10.27
C LYS A 87 -27.97 3.37 9.29
N MET A 88 -28.41 3.97 8.20
CA MET A 88 -27.54 4.66 7.24
C MET A 88 -26.80 5.82 7.89
N ALA A 89 -27.46 6.62 8.73
CA ALA A 89 -26.81 7.71 9.46
C ALA A 89 -25.72 7.19 10.41
N ALA A 90 -26.00 6.12 11.18
CA ALA A 90 -25.01 5.48 12.04
C ALA A 90 -23.84 4.89 11.24
N TRP A 91 -24.12 4.25 10.11
CA TRP A 91 -23.11 3.70 9.20
C TRP A 91 -22.21 4.80 8.62
N SER A 92 -22.77 5.93 8.20
CA SER A 92 -22.01 7.08 7.70
C SER A 92 -21.13 7.70 8.79
N ALA A 93 -21.65 7.82 10.02
CA ALA A 93 -20.87 8.32 11.15
C ALA A 93 -19.70 7.39 11.48
N GLU A 94 -19.89 6.07 11.39
CA GLU A 94 -18.82 5.10 11.58
C GLU A 94 -17.80 5.16 10.45
N GLN A 95 -18.24 5.39 9.21
CA GLN A 95 -17.33 5.62 8.08
C GLN A 95 -16.45 6.85 8.32
N GLU A 96 -17.02 7.97 8.78
CA GLU A 96 -16.29 9.20 9.08
C GLU A 96 -15.24 8.98 10.18
N ARG A 97 -15.59 8.24 11.25
CA ARG A 97 -14.62 7.84 12.29
C ARG A 97 -13.46 7.01 11.75
N LEU A 98 -13.73 6.09 10.83
CA LEU A 98 -12.68 5.32 10.17
C LEU A 98 -11.82 6.19 9.25
N GLU A 99 -12.38 7.21 8.62
CA GLU A 99 -11.62 8.19 7.82
C GLU A 99 -10.72 9.06 8.71
N ASP A 100 -11.19 9.46 9.89
CA ASP A 100 -10.37 10.13 10.91
C ASP A 100 -9.23 9.24 11.41
N ARG A 101 -9.53 7.96 11.67
CA ARG A 101 -8.51 6.97 12.03
C ARG A 101 -7.48 6.83 10.89
N ARG A 102 -7.93 6.78 9.63
CA ARG A 102 -7.03 6.73 8.46
C ARG A 102 -6.06 7.90 8.44
N ARG A 103 -6.54 9.12 8.69
CA ARG A 103 -5.70 10.34 8.71
C ARG A 103 -4.63 10.26 9.80
N ARG A 104 -5.02 9.89 11.02
CA ARG A 104 -4.08 9.75 12.14
C ARG A 104 -3.00 8.70 11.89
N ILE A 105 -3.36 7.54 11.33
CA ILE A 105 -2.37 6.51 10.97
C ILE A 105 -1.39 7.05 9.91
N ALA A 106 -1.89 7.78 8.92
CA ALA A 106 -1.05 8.34 7.87
C ALA A 106 -0.08 9.42 8.41
N GLU A 107 -0.55 10.28 9.31
CA GLU A 107 0.27 11.28 10.01
C GLU A 107 1.35 10.60 10.86
N PHE A 108 0.96 9.63 11.68
CA PHE A 108 1.88 8.86 12.51
C PHE A 108 2.93 8.10 11.68
N ALA A 109 2.53 7.49 10.56
CA ALA A 109 3.46 6.85 9.63
C ALA A 109 4.45 7.87 9.03
N ALA A 110 3.99 9.06 8.67
CA ALA A 110 4.85 10.12 8.13
C ALA A 110 5.86 10.64 9.18
N GLU A 111 5.44 10.80 10.43
CA GLU A 111 6.31 11.14 11.55
C GLU A 111 7.36 10.05 11.79
N ALA A 112 6.94 8.78 11.81
CA ALA A 112 7.83 7.64 12.00
C ALA A 112 8.88 7.52 10.89
N VAL A 113 8.53 7.86 9.63
CA VAL A 113 9.51 7.94 8.53
C VAL A 113 10.45 9.13 8.69
N SER A 114 9.96 10.27 9.19
CA SER A 114 10.76 11.49 9.36
C SER A 114 11.74 11.43 10.52
N ALA A 115 11.49 10.56 11.51
CA ALA A 115 12.34 10.33 12.67
C ALA A 115 13.48 9.31 12.42
N MET A 116 13.53 8.70 11.23
CA MET A 116 14.59 7.77 10.80
C MET A 116 15.74 8.48 10.12
#